data_AF-A0A852NSQ1-F1
#
_entry.id   AF-A0A852NSQ1-F1
#
_cell.length_a   1.000
_cell.length_b   1.000
_cell.length_c   1.000
_cell.angle_alpha   90.00
_cell.angle_beta   90.00
_cell.angle_gamma   90.00
#
_symmetry.space_group_name_H-M   'P 1'
#
loop_
_entity.id
_entity.type
_entity.pdbx_description
1 polymer ?
#
loop_
_entity_poly.entity_id
_entity_poly.type
_entity_poly.pdbx_seq_one_letter_code
_entity_poly.pdbx_strand_id
1 'polypeptide(L)' 'VAKDLGLQLPALRDGGVRVVSEGRTRYFALHGKTGHLVTAERIDREQLCESVQQCVLRCELIVEGEM' A
#
# COMPACT_ATOMS: atom_id res chain seq x y z
N VAL A 1 -9.28 3.73 -1.36
CA VAL A 1 -8.34 2.75 -1.95
C VAL A 1 -8.96 1.38 -2.03
N ALA A 2 -9.28 0.72 -0.92
CA ALA A 2 -9.88 -0.62 -0.98
C ALA A 2 -11.21 -0.65 -1.75
N LYS A 3 -12.11 0.30 -1.49
CA LYS A 3 -13.39 0.41 -2.22
C LYS A 3 -13.20 0.69 -3.72
N ASP A 4 -12.21 1.52 -4.08
CA ASP A 4 -11.86 1.83 -5.46
C ASP A 4 -11.28 0.61 -6.20
N LEU A 5 -10.63 -0.29 -5.46
CA LEU A 5 -10.11 -1.57 -5.94
C LEU A 5 -11.15 -2.71 -5.87
N GLY A 6 -12.39 -2.41 -5.50
CA GLY A 6 -13.46 -3.41 -5.37
C GLY A 6 -13.32 -4.35 -4.17
N LEU A 7 -12.41 -4.06 -3.23
CA LEU A 7 -12.16 -4.85 -2.02
C LEU A 7 -13.17 -4.47 -0.93
N GLN A 8 -13.84 -5.47 -0.36
CA GLN A 8 -14.73 -5.29 0.76
C GLN A 8 -13.94 -5.24 2.08
N LEU A 9 -14.27 -4.28 2.96
CA LEU A 9 -13.65 -4.14 4.29
C LEU A 9 -13.57 -5.45 5.12
N PRO A 10 -14.60 -6.31 5.15
CA PRO A 10 -14.49 -7.62 5.82
C PRO A 10 -13.41 -8.51 5.20
N ALA A 11 -13.25 -8.52 3.87
CA ALA A 11 -12.19 -9.28 3.20
C ALA A 11 -10.78 -8.75 3.52
N LEU A 12 -10.64 -7.47 3.89
CA LEU A 12 -9.37 -6.90 4.37
C LEU A 12 -9.03 -7.30 5.82
N ARG A 13 -10.05 -7.67 6.62
CA ARG A 13 -9.89 -8.05 8.03
C ARG A 13 -9.59 -9.54 8.18
N ASP A 14 -10.19 -10.37 7.34
CA ASP A 14 -10.03 -11.83 7.34
C ASP A 14 -8.91 -12.30 6.40
N GLY A 15 -8.85 -11.75 5.19
CA GLY A 15 -7.80 -12.06 4.23
C GLY A 15 -6.55 -11.25 4.54
N GLY A 16 -5.39 -11.90 4.62
CA GLY A 16 -4.11 -11.20 4.80
C GLY A 16 -3.86 -10.21 3.67
N VAL A 17 -4.10 -8.92 3.90
CA VAL A 17 -3.84 -7.88 2.91
C VAL A 17 -2.47 -7.27 3.13
N ARG A 18 -1.62 -7.40 2.12
CA ARG A 18 -0.25 -6.90 2.13
C ARG A 18 -0.06 -5.91 0.99
N VAL A 19 0.41 -4.72 1.35
CA VAL A 19 0.93 -3.75 0.38
C VAL A 19 2.41 -4.08 0.13
N VAL A 20 2.77 -4.24 -1.13
CA VAL A 20 4.14 -4.43 -1.60
C VAL A 20 4.55 -3.17 -2.34
N SER A 21 5.77 -2.70 -2.14
CA SER A 21 6.33 -1.57 -2.88
C SER A 21 7.57 -2.05 -3.61
N GLU A 22 7.89 -1.42 -4.74
CA GLU A 22 9.10 -1.73 -5.50
C GLU A 22 10.32 -1.33 -4.64
N GLY A 23 10.95 -2.32 -3.98
CA GLY A 23 12.03 -2.11 -3.03
C GLY A 23 11.93 -2.97 -1.77
N ARG A 24 12.84 -2.75 -0.82
CA ARG A 24 12.90 -3.51 0.45
C ARG A 24 11.98 -2.94 1.55
N THR A 25 11.53 -1.70 1.37
CA THR A 25 10.87 -0.89 2.41
C THR A 25 9.39 -0.77 2.13
N ARG A 26 8.54 -0.99 3.15
CA ARG A 26 7.09 -0.87 3.03
C ARG A 26 6.66 0.54 3.41
N TYR A 27 6.69 1.45 2.45
CA TYR A 27 6.28 2.85 2.67
C TYR A 27 4.78 3.01 2.92
N PHE A 28 3.98 2.14 2.32
CA PHE A 28 2.52 2.19 2.42
C PHE A 28 1.97 0.96 3.13
N ALA A 29 0.91 1.15 3.91
CA ALA A 29 0.10 0.09 4.50
C ALA A 29 -1.38 0.38 4.26
N LEU A 30 -2.20 -0.66 4.37
CA LEU A 30 -3.65 -0.52 4.27
C LEU A 30 -4.27 -0.57 5.66
N HIS A 31 -5.14 0.38 5.97
CA HIS A 31 -5.85 0.41 7.24
C HIS A 31 -7.02 -0.59 7.21
N GLY A 32 -6.89 -1.72 7.93
CA GLY A 32 -7.85 -2.83 7.85
C GLY A 32 -9.30 -2.51 8.21
N LYS A 33 -9.57 -1.44 8.98
CA LYS A 33 -10.96 -1.04 9.31
C LYS A 33 -11.62 -0.16 8.25
N THR A 34 -10.84 0.61 7.51
CA THR A 34 -11.36 1.68 6.64
C THR A 34 -10.97 1.50 5.17
N GLY A 35 -10.01 0.62 4.89
CA GLY A 35 -9.53 0.38 3.53
C GLY A 35 -8.80 1.58 2.92
N HIS A 36 -8.35 2.52 3.74
CA HIS A 36 -7.52 3.64 3.30
C HIS A 36 -6.05 3.21 3.27
N LEU A 37 -5.33 3.66 2.24
CA LEU A 37 -3.88 3.54 2.19
C LEU A 37 -3.30 4.62 3.10
N VAL A 38 -2.44 4.21 4.01
CA VAL A 38 -1.75 5.05 4.98
C VAL A 38 -0.26 4.89 4.79
N THR A 39 0.50 5.93 5.11
CA THR A 39 1.96 5.85 5.16
C THR A 39 2.39 5.08 6.40
N ALA A 40 3.11 3.98 6.21
CA ALA A 40 3.61 3.14 7.28
C ALA A 40 5.00 3.57 7.75
N GLU A 41 5.82 4.06 6.82
CA GLU A 41 7.17 4.55 7.08
C GLU A 41 7.37 5.94 6.48
N ARG A 42 8.44 6.61 6.93
CA ARG A 42 8.82 7.93 6.42
C ARG A 42 9.26 7.81 4.96
N ILE A 43 8.57 8.56 4.10
CA ILE A 43 8.90 8.70 2.68
C ILE A 43 9.81 9.92 2.55
N ASP A 44 11.09 9.67 2.29
CA ASP A 44 12.05 10.74 2.05
C ASP A 44 12.28 10.90 0.55
N ARG A 45 11.75 11.99 -0.02
CA ARG A 45 11.76 12.22 -1.47
C ARG A 45 13.18 12.31 -2.02
N GLU A 46 14.09 12.93 -1.28
CA GLU A 46 15.48 13.11 -1.70
C GLU A 46 16.23 11.78 -1.69
N GLN A 47 15.96 10.90 -0.73
CA GLN A 47 16.54 9.55 -0.73
C GLN A 47 15.95 8.62 -1.81
N LEU A 48 14.68 8.82 -2.18
CA LEU A 48 13.97 7.92 -3.10
C LEU A 48 14.10 8.31 -4.57
N CYS A 49 14.05 9.61 -4.85
CA CYS A 49 13.94 10.15 -6.20
C CYS A 49 15.01 11.19 -6.48
N GLU A 50 15.89 11.48 -5.53
CA GLU A 50 17.01 12.41 -5.66
C GLU A 50 16.55 13.78 -6.19
N SER A 51 16.78 14.04 -7.48
CA SER A 51 16.49 15.30 -8.18
C SER A 51 15.43 15.18 -9.26
N VAL A 52 14.71 14.05 -9.34
CA VAL A 52 13.66 13.83 -10.34
C VAL A 52 12.49 14.78 -10.09
N GLN A 53 12.09 15.52 -11.13
CA GLN A 53 10.99 16.51 -11.02
C GLN A 53 9.64 15.87 -10.66
N GLN A 54 9.36 14.66 -11.15
CA GLN A 54 8.16 13.90 -10.83
C GLN A 54 8.52 12.53 -10.25
N CYS A 55 8.41 12.41 -8.93
CA CYS A 55 8.65 11.17 -8.19
C CYS A 55 7.34 10.37 -8.07
N VAL A 56 7.31 9.16 -8.64
CA VAL A 56 6.14 8.27 -8.56
C VAL A 56 6.55 6.98 -7.85
N LEU A 57 5.90 6.71 -6.73
CA LEU A 57 6.07 5.45 -6.01
C LEU A 57 4.97 4.47 -6.44
N ARG A 58 5.39 3.32 -6.96
CA ARG A 58 4.49 2.24 -7.31
C ARG A 58 4.36 1.28 -6.14
N CYS A 59 3.13 0.93 -5.82
CA CYS A 59 2.83 -0.12 -4.87
C CYS A 59 1.77 -1.04 -5.43
N GLU A 60 1.90 -2.30 -5.09
CA GLU A 60 1.00 -3.37 -5.43
C GLU A 60 0.27 -3.81 -4.16
N LEU A 61 -0.99 -4.19 -4.34
CA LEU A 61 -1.84 -4.64 -3.25
C LEU A 61 -2.14 -6.12 -3.48
N ILE A 62 -1.62 -6.96 -2.60
CA ILE A 62 -1.86 -8.40 -2.60
C ILE A 62 -2.93 -8.65 -1.56
N VAL A 63 -4.03 -9.24 -2.00
CA VAL A 63 -5.11 -9.72 -1.15
C VAL A 63 -5.04 -11.23 -1.16
N GLU A 64 -4.58 -11.81 -0.05
CA GLU A 64 -4.63 -13.25 0.12
C GLU A 64 -6.09 -13.64 0.37
N GLY A 65 -6.74 -14.15 -0.67
CA GLY A 65 -8.08 -14.73 -0.59
C GLY A 65 -8.01 -16.13 -0.01
N GLU A 66 -8.94 -16.45 0.88
CA GLU A 66 -9.19 -17.82 1.32
C GLU A 66 -9.62 -18.67 0.12
N MET A 67 -9.02 -19.84 -0.03
CA MET A 67 -9.39 -20.87 -1.02
C MET A 67 -10.72 -21.52 -0.65
#